data_AF-W7BXH0-F1
#
_entry.id   AF-W7BXH0-F1
#
_cell.length_a   1.000
_cell.length_b   1.000
_cell.length_c   1.000
_cell.angle_alpha   90.00
_cell.angle_beta   90.00
_cell.angle_gamma   90.00
#
_symmetry.space_group_name_H-M   'P 1'
#
loop_
_entity.id
_entity.type
_entity.pdbx_description
1 polymer ?
#
loop_
_entity_poly.entity_id
_entity_poly.type
_entity_poly.pdbx_seq_one_letter_code
_entity_poly.pdbx_strand_id
1 'polypeptide(L)'
;MNELFTNNSPAGDTIKDTTNQAAIDKAQELIQGLPDGDSKTALQKDLDRAQELLNQKTAAQAEQAKKDAADKAVKELFINDTPASDAIKDTTKQQTIDNAQKAIDLLADGPAKTAMQKDLDRAQELLNARQAAADAELKQQGAATYAVEQLFQDNSPITDVIKDTTTQAKIDDAQKQIDLVKTEDVKKELQKDLDRAQELLDMKKAVNELFANNDPTSDKIKDTVDQVAIDKVQDLINILPDGDMKTALQSDLDRAQELLDQKTATQAEKRKNKTRQLKL
;
A
#
# COMPACT_ATOMS: atom_id res chain seq x y z
N MET A 1 -41.82 -7.92 -53.49
CA MET A 1 -41.68 -6.66 -52.73
C MET A 1 -42.23 -6.80 -51.32
N ASN A 2 -43.54 -7.01 -51.17
CA ASN A 2 -44.21 -7.22 -49.89
C ASN A 2 -43.48 -8.17 -48.93
N GLU A 3 -42.95 -9.28 -49.43
CA GLU A 3 -42.27 -10.28 -48.59
C GLU A 3 -40.99 -9.78 -47.89
N LEU A 4 -40.39 -8.66 -48.33
CA LEU A 4 -39.24 -8.02 -47.66
C LEU A 4 -39.65 -7.27 -46.39
N PHE A 5 -40.91 -6.85 -46.30
CA PHE A 5 -41.42 -6.01 -45.22
C PHE A 5 -42.20 -6.80 -44.18
N THR A 6 -42.23 -6.30 -42.94
CA THR A 6 -43.10 -6.86 -41.91
C THR A 6 -44.57 -6.77 -42.36
N ASN A 7 -45.40 -7.72 -41.91
CA ASN A 7 -46.81 -7.83 -42.32
C ASN A 7 -47.05 -7.88 -43.84
N ASN A 8 -46.02 -8.25 -44.60
CA ASN A 8 -46.04 -8.26 -46.05
C ASN A 8 -46.49 -6.91 -46.67
N SER A 9 -46.08 -5.78 -46.09
CA SER A 9 -46.48 -4.45 -46.58
C SER A 9 -45.39 -3.38 -46.37
N PRO A 10 -45.02 -2.60 -47.40
CA PRO A 10 -44.05 -1.52 -47.27
C PRO A 10 -44.54 -0.35 -46.41
N ALA A 11 -45.86 -0.22 -46.19
CA ALA A 11 -46.45 0.86 -45.41
C ALA A 11 -46.02 0.88 -43.93
N GLY A 12 -45.58 -0.27 -43.39
CA GLY A 12 -45.10 -0.39 -42.01
C GLY A 12 -43.66 0.06 -41.81
N ASP A 13 -42.95 0.44 -42.88
CA ASP A 13 -41.59 0.99 -42.88
C ASP A 13 -40.57 0.17 -42.05
N THR A 14 -40.76 -1.14 -42.05
CA THR A 14 -39.96 -2.10 -41.28
C THR A 14 -39.76 -3.36 -42.12
N ILE A 15 -38.56 -3.91 -42.08
CA ILE A 15 -38.20 -5.14 -42.80
C ILE A 15 -38.27 -6.36 -41.88
N LYS A 16 -38.50 -7.54 -42.47
CA LYS A 16 -38.43 -8.81 -41.71
C LYS A 16 -37.00 -9.08 -41.24
N ASP A 17 -36.86 -9.90 -40.21
CA ASP A 17 -35.54 -10.39 -39.79
C ASP A 17 -34.82 -11.23 -40.84
N THR A 18 -35.58 -11.89 -41.71
CA THR A 18 -35.06 -12.66 -42.83
C THR A 18 -34.66 -11.83 -44.03
N THR A 19 -34.99 -10.53 -44.05
CA THR A 19 -34.61 -9.63 -45.15
C THR A 19 -33.13 -9.31 -45.01
N ASN A 20 -32.33 -9.80 -45.95
CA ASN A 20 -30.89 -9.63 -46.03
C ASN A 20 -30.48 -9.16 -47.44
N GLN A 21 -29.19 -8.92 -47.66
CA GLN A 21 -28.71 -8.41 -48.94
C GLN A 21 -29.10 -9.33 -50.10
N ALA A 22 -28.98 -10.65 -49.94
CA ALA A 22 -29.37 -11.61 -50.97
C ALA A 22 -30.87 -11.57 -51.30
N ALA A 23 -31.75 -11.24 -50.34
CA ALA A 23 -33.18 -11.06 -50.58
C ALA A 23 -33.47 -9.75 -51.34
N ILE A 24 -32.73 -8.68 -51.03
CA ILE A 24 -32.79 -7.41 -51.76
C ILE A 24 -32.29 -7.59 -53.21
N ASP A 25 -31.14 -8.23 -53.40
CA ASP A 25 -30.55 -8.46 -54.72
C ASP A 25 -31.47 -9.28 -55.62
N LYS A 26 -32.09 -10.36 -55.08
CA LYS A 26 -33.10 -11.14 -55.80
C LYS A 26 -34.32 -10.31 -56.19
N ALA A 27 -34.79 -9.43 -55.31
CA ALA A 27 -35.90 -8.54 -55.62
C ALA A 27 -35.52 -7.50 -56.69
N GLN A 28 -34.28 -7.02 -56.67
CA GLN A 28 -33.72 -6.10 -57.66
C GLN A 28 -33.70 -6.74 -59.06
N GLU A 29 -33.25 -8.00 -59.16
CA GLU A 29 -33.24 -8.77 -60.42
C GLU A 29 -34.66 -8.92 -61.00
N LEU A 30 -35.64 -9.25 -60.15
CA LEU A 30 -37.04 -9.38 -60.56
C LEU A 30 -37.62 -8.05 -61.08
N ILE A 31 -37.28 -6.92 -60.43
CA ILE A 31 -37.72 -5.59 -60.86
C ILE A 31 -37.08 -5.19 -62.20
N GLN A 32 -35.79 -5.47 -62.38
CA GLN A 32 -35.08 -5.14 -63.63
C GLN A 32 -35.69 -5.86 -64.84
N GLY A 33 -36.21 -7.08 -64.65
CA GLY A 33 -36.92 -7.83 -65.68
C GLY A 33 -38.31 -7.31 -66.05
N LEU A 34 -38.87 -6.32 -65.34
CA LEU A 34 -40.18 -5.75 -65.64
C LEU A 34 -40.14 -4.73 -66.79
N PRO A 35 -41.21 -4.62 -67.61
CA PRO A 35 -41.39 -3.51 -68.53
C PRO A 35 -41.40 -2.17 -67.80
N ASP A 36 -40.93 -1.12 -68.47
CA ASP A 36 -40.92 0.22 -67.89
C ASP A 36 -42.35 0.76 -67.72
N GLY A 37 -42.60 1.42 -66.58
CA GLY A 37 -43.89 1.99 -66.22
C GLY A 37 -44.03 2.22 -64.72
N ASP A 38 -45.12 2.87 -64.31
CA ASP A 38 -45.34 3.36 -62.94
C ASP A 38 -45.21 2.26 -61.88
N SER A 39 -45.62 1.03 -62.18
CA SER A 39 -45.50 -0.11 -61.25
C SER A 39 -44.04 -0.49 -60.99
N LYS A 40 -43.19 -0.49 -62.02
CA LYS A 40 -41.75 -0.75 -61.88
C LYS A 40 -41.10 0.35 -61.04
N THR A 41 -41.46 1.61 -61.29
CA THR A 41 -41.00 2.76 -60.51
C THR A 41 -41.40 2.67 -59.04
N ALA A 42 -42.66 2.30 -58.75
CA ALA A 42 -43.14 2.13 -57.38
C ALA A 42 -42.41 0.99 -56.65
N LEU A 43 -42.24 -0.16 -57.30
CA LEU A 43 -41.50 -1.29 -56.73
C LEU A 43 -40.02 -0.96 -56.48
N GLN A 44 -39.38 -0.19 -57.38
CA GLN A 44 -38.00 0.25 -57.17
C GLN A 44 -37.90 1.17 -55.95
N LYS A 45 -38.84 2.10 -55.77
CA LYS A 45 -38.88 2.97 -54.57
C LYS A 45 -39.03 2.17 -53.28
N ASP A 46 -39.90 1.17 -53.26
CA ASP A 46 -40.05 0.28 -52.11
C ASP A 46 -38.76 -0.52 -51.85
N LEU A 47 -38.10 -1.00 -52.90
CA LEU A 47 -36.84 -1.73 -52.77
C LEU A 47 -35.71 -0.86 -52.23
N ASP A 48 -35.57 0.37 -52.74
CA ASP A 48 -34.58 1.34 -52.26
C ASP A 48 -34.80 1.64 -50.77
N ARG A 49 -36.07 1.77 -50.35
CA ARG A 49 -36.41 1.95 -48.94
C ARG A 49 -36.06 0.71 -48.11
N ALA A 50 -36.33 -0.51 -48.61
CA ALA A 50 -35.95 -1.74 -47.93
C ALA A 50 -34.42 -1.86 -47.76
N GLN A 51 -33.63 -1.44 -48.77
CA GLN A 51 -32.18 -1.40 -48.69
C GLN A 51 -31.70 -0.39 -47.64
N GLU A 52 -32.30 0.80 -47.59
CA GLU A 52 -31.99 1.80 -46.56
C GLU A 52 -32.25 1.26 -45.15
N LEU A 53 -33.40 0.62 -44.93
CA LEU A 53 -33.76 -0.01 -43.66
C LEU A 53 -32.80 -1.15 -43.28
N LEU A 54 -32.35 -1.96 -44.25
CA LEU A 54 -31.34 -3.01 -44.01
C LEU A 54 -29.99 -2.41 -43.59
N ASN A 55 -29.56 -1.33 -44.23
CA ASN A 55 -28.33 -0.62 -43.89
C ASN A 55 -28.42 -0.03 -42.47
N GLN A 56 -29.56 0.58 -42.12
CA GLN A 56 -29.82 1.11 -40.77
C GLN A 56 -29.80 0.01 -39.72
N LYS A 57 -30.46 -1.13 -39.97
CA LYS A 57 -30.46 -2.29 -39.08
C LYS A 57 -29.05 -2.82 -38.83
N THR A 58 -28.27 -2.97 -39.90
CA THR A 58 -26.89 -3.47 -39.83
C THR A 58 -25.99 -2.52 -39.03
N ALA A 59 -26.12 -1.20 -39.25
CA ALA A 59 -25.38 -0.19 -38.49
C ALA A 59 -25.76 -0.21 -37.00
N ALA A 60 -27.05 -0.33 -36.67
CA ALA A 60 -27.54 -0.40 -35.30
C ALA A 60 -27.00 -1.65 -34.56
N GLN A 61 -26.96 -2.81 -35.23
CA GLN A 61 -26.40 -4.03 -34.65
C GLN A 61 -24.88 -3.91 -34.41
N ALA A 62 -24.14 -3.34 -35.35
CA ALA A 62 -22.72 -3.09 -35.18
C ALA A 62 -22.43 -2.14 -34.01
N GLU A 63 -23.23 -1.09 -33.87
CA GLU A 63 -23.12 -0.14 -32.75
C GLU A 63 -23.48 -0.81 -31.41
N GLN A 64 -24.49 -1.67 -31.36
CA GLN A 64 -24.82 -2.43 -30.16
C GLN A 64 -23.67 -3.36 -29.74
N ALA A 65 -23.05 -4.07 -30.68
CA ALA A 65 -21.91 -4.94 -30.38
C ALA A 65 -20.71 -4.17 -29.80
N LYS A 66 -20.46 -2.94 -30.28
CA LYS A 66 -19.45 -2.08 -29.68
C LYS A 66 -19.84 -1.64 -28.26
N LYS A 67 -21.11 -1.28 -28.04
CA LYS A 67 -21.62 -0.91 -26.70
C LYS A 67 -21.45 -2.06 -25.71
N ASP A 68 -21.79 -3.28 -26.10
CA ASP A 68 -21.65 -4.47 -25.25
C ASP A 68 -20.17 -4.74 -24.92
N ALA A 69 -19.27 -4.58 -25.90
CA ALA A 69 -17.84 -4.73 -25.69
C ALA A 69 -17.26 -3.66 -24.75
N ALA A 70 -17.65 -2.39 -24.92
CA ALA A 70 -17.24 -1.29 -24.06
C ALA A 70 -17.80 -1.42 -22.63
N ASP A 71 -19.09 -1.76 -22.50
CA ASP A 71 -19.76 -2.01 -21.22
C ASP A 71 -19.02 -3.09 -20.43
N LYS A 72 -18.72 -4.21 -21.09
CA LYS A 72 -17.95 -5.31 -20.49
C LYS A 72 -16.56 -4.85 -20.06
N ALA A 73 -15.83 -4.15 -20.93
CA ALA A 73 -14.47 -3.69 -20.64
C ALA A 73 -14.42 -2.74 -19.43
N VAL A 74 -15.40 -1.85 -19.28
CA VAL A 74 -15.51 -0.93 -18.13
C VAL A 74 -15.89 -1.70 -16.87
N LYS A 75 -16.91 -2.55 -16.92
CA LYS A 75 -17.39 -3.34 -15.77
C LYS A 75 -16.27 -4.20 -15.19
N GLU A 76 -15.51 -4.88 -16.03
CA GLU A 76 -14.44 -5.79 -15.60
C GLU A 76 -13.27 -5.10 -14.87
N LEU A 77 -13.18 -3.76 -14.89
CA LEU A 77 -12.23 -2.99 -14.08
C LEU A 77 -12.56 -3.05 -12.58
N PHE A 78 -13.83 -3.25 -12.24
CA PHE A 78 -14.37 -3.16 -10.89
C PHE A 78 -14.56 -4.52 -10.22
N ILE A 79 -14.54 -4.55 -8.89
CA ILE A 79 -14.86 -5.76 -8.13
C ILE A 79 -16.28 -6.20 -8.47
N ASN A 80 -16.48 -7.51 -8.64
CA ASN A 80 -17.74 -8.14 -9.05
C ASN A 80 -18.30 -7.62 -10.39
N ASP A 81 -17.44 -7.10 -11.25
CA ASP A 81 -17.80 -6.57 -12.57
C ASP A 81 -18.90 -5.48 -12.50
N THR A 82 -18.86 -4.65 -11.45
CA THR A 82 -19.86 -3.61 -11.23
C THR A 82 -19.23 -2.30 -10.75
N PRO A 83 -19.40 -1.17 -11.49
CA PRO A 83 -18.94 0.15 -11.06
C PRO A 83 -19.53 0.60 -9.72
N ALA A 84 -20.72 0.09 -9.36
CA ALA A 84 -21.36 0.38 -8.09
C ALA A 84 -20.61 -0.17 -6.87
N SER A 85 -19.64 -1.08 -7.06
CA SER A 85 -18.76 -1.54 -5.98
C SER A 85 -17.83 -0.43 -5.46
N ASP A 86 -17.62 0.64 -6.25
CA ASP A 86 -16.69 1.73 -5.99
C ASP A 86 -15.26 1.26 -5.63
N ALA A 87 -14.89 0.08 -6.14
CA ALA A 87 -13.60 -0.55 -5.91
C ALA A 87 -13.12 -1.25 -7.18
N ILE A 88 -11.85 -1.06 -7.52
CA ILE A 88 -11.21 -1.73 -8.66
C ILE A 88 -10.61 -3.07 -8.25
N LYS A 89 -10.51 -4.01 -9.19
CA LYS A 89 -9.77 -5.26 -8.97
C LYS A 89 -8.28 -4.97 -8.79
N ASP A 90 -7.58 -5.83 -8.05
CA ASP A 90 -6.12 -5.72 -7.91
C ASP A 90 -5.39 -5.82 -9.26
N THR A 91 -5.95 -6.60 -10.19
CA THR A 91 -5.46 -6.79 -11.56
C THR A 91 -5.71 -5.59 -12.48
N THR A 92 -6.56 -4.64 -12.07
CA THR A 92 -6.80 -3.42 -12.83
C THR A 92 -5.55 -2.55 -12.81
N LYS A 93 -4.94 -2.38 -13.99
CA LYS A 93 -3.76 -1.56 -14.21
C LYS A 93 -4.08 -0.51 -15.27
N GLN A 94 -3.18 0.47 -15.43
CA GLN A 94 -3.36 1.55 -16.40
C GLN A 94 -3.67 1.02 -17.80
N GLN A 95 -2.95 -0.01 -18.25
CA GLN A 95 -3.18 -0.64 -19.56
C GLN A 95 -4.62 -1.17 -19.73
N THR A 96 -5.24 -1.70 -18.67
CA THR A 96 -6.62 -2.21 -18.74
C THR A 96 -7.62 -1.05 -18.87
N ILE A 97 -7.37 0.05 -18.16
CA ILE A 97 -8.17 1.29 -18.26
C ILE A 97 -8.02 1.90 -19.66
N ASP A 98 -6.79 2.01 -20.17
CA ASP A 98 -6.52 2.54 -21.53
C ASP A 98 -7.21 1.71 -22.62
N ASN A 99 -7.29 0.39 -22.43
CA ASN A 99 -8.01 -0.49 -23.35
C ASN A 99 -9.53 -0.29 -23.29
N ALA A 100 -10.10 -0.06 -22.10
CA ALA A 100 -11.51 0.28 -21.96
C ALA A 100 -11.82 1.66 -22.57
N GLN A 101 -10.92 2.65 -22.40
CA GLN A 101 -11.03 3.95 -23.07
C GLN A 101 -11.11 3.79 -24.59
N LYS A 102 -10.21 3.00 -25.19
CA LYS A 102 -10.24 2.72 -26.63
C LYS A 102 -11.56 2.10 -27.09
N ALA A 103 -12.19 1.25 -26.27
CA ALA A 103 -13.49 0.67 -26.59
C ALA A 103 -14.61 1.73 -26.54
N ILE A 104 -14.58 2.63 -25.56
CA ILE A 104 -15.51 3.77 -25.44
C ILE A 104 -15.35 4.75 -26.61
N ASP A 105 -14.12 5.03 -27.04
CA ASP A 105 -13.82 5.98 -28.11
C ASP A 105 -14.42 5.55 -29.46
N LEU A 106 -14.64 4.24 -29.66
CA LEU A 106 -15.26 3.67 -30.88
C LEU A 106 -16.78 3.85 -30.95
N LEU A 107 -17.43 4.26 -29.85
CA LEU A 107 -18.88 4.44 -29.76
C LEU A 107 -19.34 5.75 -30.38
N ALA A 108 -20.54 5.71 -30.97
CA ALA A 108 -21.26 6.92 -31.31
C ALA A 108 -21.62 7.72 -30.04
N ASP A 109 -21.64 9.04 -30.15
CA ASP A 109 -21.95 9.91 -29.02
C ASP A 109 -23.39 9.70 -28.53
N GLY A 110 -23.55 9.70 -27.21
CA GLY A 110 -24.85 9.53 -26.58
C GLY A 110 -24.74 9.12 -25.10
N PRO A 111 -25.88 8.96 -24.42
CA PRO A 111 -25.93 8.77 -22.97
C PRO A 111 -25.12 7.56 -22.47
N ALA A 112 -25.09 6.47 -23.22
CA ALA A 112 -24.33 5.28 -22.85
C ALA A 112 -22.81 5.55 -22.83
N LYS A 113 -22.29 6.25 -23.84
CA LYS A 113 -20.87 6.64 -23.91
C LYS A 113 -20.50 7.55 -22.75
N THR A 114 -21.35 8.54 -22.45
CA THR A 114 -21.18 9.45 -21.30
C THR A 114 -21.17 8.70 -19.96
N ALA A 115 -22.09 7.74 -19.78
CA ALA A 115 -22.15 6.94 -18.56
C ALA A 115 -20.90 6.06 -18.38
N MET A 116 -20.48 5.36 -19.45
CA MET A 116 -19.27 4.53 -19.43
C MET A 116 -18.00 5.36 -19.20
N GLN A 117 -17.92 6.57 -19.78
CA GLN A 117 -16.81 7.48 -19.53
C GLN A 117 -16.73 7.88 -18.06
N LYS A 118 -17.88 8.19 -17.43
CA LYS A 118 -17.91 8.52 -16.00
C LYS A 118 -17.42 7.35 -15.13
N ASP A 119 -17.85 6.13 -15.44
CA ASP A 119 -17.40 4.94 -14.72
C ASP A 119 -15.89 4.70 -14.95
N LEU A 120 -15.39 4.91 -16.17
CA LEU A 120 -13.97 4.79 -16.48
C LEU A 120 -13.13 5.84 -15.74
N ASP A 121 -13.57 7.09 -15.72
CA ASP A 121 -12.91 8.19 -14.99
C ASP A 121 -12.85 7.84 -13.49
N ARG A 122 -13.92 7.26 -12.94
CA ARG A 122 -13.93 6.78 -11.56
C ARG A 122 -12.93 5.65 -11.31
N ALA A 123 -12.82 4.68 -12.24
CA ALA A 123 -11.80 3.64 -12.14
C ALA A 123 -10.37 4.22 -12.16
N GLN A 124 -10.13 5.26 -12.96
CA GLN A 124 -8.85 5.96 -13.01
C GLN A 124 -8.54 6.67 -11.70
N GLU A 125 -9.51 7.37 -11.11
CA GLU A 125 -9.36 8.00 -9.77
C GLU A 125 -8.99 6.97 -8.71
N LEU A 126 -9.67 5.82 -8.68
CA LEU A 126 -9.41 4.73 -7.73
C LEU A 126 -8.01 4.14 -7.93
N LEU A 127 -7.56 3.97 -9.18
CA LEU A 127 -6.21 3.50 -9.48
C LEU A 127 -5.15 4.47 -8.97
N ASN A 128 -5.33 5.77 -9.25
CA ASN A 128 -4.44 6.83 -8.79
C ASN A 128 -4.38 6.89 -7.26
N ALA A 129 -5.54 6.78 -6.59
CA ALA A 129 -5.62 6.77 -5.13
C ALA A 129 -4.89 5.57 -4.52
N ARG A 130 -5.03 4.37 -5.11
CA ARG A 130 -4.30 3.17 -4.68
C ARG A 130 -2.79 3.35 -4.80
N GLN A 131 -2.32 3.93 -5.91
CA GLN A 131 -0.89 4.21 -6.12
C GLN A 131 -0.37 5.24 -5.12
N ALA A 132 -1.10 6.34 -4.91
CA ALA A 132 -0.73 7.35 -3.93
C ALA A 132 -0.68 6.79 -2.50
N ALA A 133 -1.60 5.89 -2.14
CA ALA A 133 -1.59 5.21 -0.85
C ALA A 133 -0.37 4.28 -0.70
N ALA A 134 0.00 3.55 -1.75
CA ALA A 134 1.20 2.70 -1.75
C ALA A 134 2.49 3.53 -1.62
N ASP A 135 2.60 4.65 -2.33
CA ASP A 135 3.74 5.54 -2.24
C ASP A 135 3.85 6.20 -0.85
N ALA A 136 2.71 6.57 -0.25
CA ALA A 136 2.67 7.11 1.10
C ALA A 136 3.12 6.08 2.14
N GLU A 137 2.67 4.82 2.01
CA GLU A 137 3.10 3.71 2.87
C GLU A 137 4.61 3.45 2.73
N LEU A 138 5.16 3.45 1.51
CA LEU A 138 6.60 3.28 1.30
C LEU A 138 7.43 4.39 1.95
N LYS A 139 6.97 5.65 1.87
CA LYS A 139 7.62 6.78 2.55
C LYS A 139 7.54 6.64 4.07
N GLN A 140 6.40 6.17 4.60
CA GLN A 140 6.24 5.94 6.03
C GLN A 140 7.16 4.82 6.54
N GLN A 141 7.30 3.73 5.78
CA GLN A 141 8.28 2.68 6.08
C GLN A 141 9.69 3.23 6.12
N GLY A 142 10.11 4.00 5.11
CA GLY A 142 11.43 4.64 5.10
C GLY A 142 11.67 5.59 6.27
N ALA A 143 10.65 6.36 6.69
CA ALA A 143 10.74 7.24 7.85
C ALA A 143 10.89 6.45 9.17
N ALA A 144 10.15 5.36 9.32
CA ALA A 144 10.24 4.49 10.49
C ALA A 144 11.59 3.75 10.54
N THR A 145 12.05 3.19 9.42
CA THR A 145 13.40 2.59 9.29
C THR A 145 14.48 3.59 9.68
N TYR A 146 14.45 4.80 9.11
CA TYR A 146 15.41 5.84 9.45
C TYR A 146 15.37 6.19 10.95
N ALA A 147 14.18 6.35 11.54
CA ALA A 147 14.04 6.68 12.95
C ALA A 147 14.66 5.61 13.87
N VAL A 148 14.43 4.32 13.58
CA VAL A 148 15.02 3.20 14.32
C VAL A 148 16.54 3.15 14.12
N GLU A 149 17.01 3.19 12.87
CA GLU A 149 18.44 3.17 12.55
C GLU A 149 19.21 4.30 13.26
N GLN A 150 18.63 5.50 13.35
CA GLN A 150 19.26 6.64 14.02
C GLN A 150 19.51 6.43 15.53
N LEU A 151 18.89 5.43 16.17
CA LEU A 151 19.15 5.05 17.56
C LEU A 151 20.48 4.30 17.72
N PHE A 152 20.96 3.67 16.65
CA PHE A 152 22.13 2.80 16.66
C PHE A 152 23.37 3.48 16.08
N GLN A 153 24.54 3.05 16.57
CA GLN A 153 25.82 3.45 16.04
C GLN A 153 25.89 3.11 14.54
N ASP A 154 26.53 3.99 13.76
CA ASP A 154 26.63 3.88 12.30
C ASP A 154 25.29 3.78 11.55
N ASN A 155 24.20 4.19 12.21
CA ASN A 155 22.84 4.11 11.72
C ASN A 155 22.43 2.68 11.34
N SER A 156 22.82 1.69 12.14
CA SER A 156 22.52 0.28 11.85
C SER A 156 22.33 -0.54 13.12
N PRO A 157 21.24 -1.33 13.24
CA PRO A 157 20.98 -2.16 14.42
C PRO A 157 21.91 -3.39 14.53
N ILE A 158 22.72 -3.68 13.50
CA ILE A 158 23.50 -4.92 13.39
C ILE A 158 24.50 -5.10 14.54
N THR A 159 25.07 -4.01 15.04
CA THR A 159 26.16 -4.09 16.03
C THR A 159 25.67 -4.13 17.48
N ASP A 160 24.35 -4.02 17.73
CA ASP A 160 23.80 -3.90 19.09
C ASP A 160 24.44 -2.74 19.90
N VAL A 161 24.94 -1.71 19.22
CA VAL A 161 25.49 -0.51 19.86
C VAL A 161 24.53 0.65 19.62
N ILE A 162 23.95 1.21 20.70
CA ILE A 162 23.18 2.46 20.63
C ILE A 162 24.10 3.68 20.74
N LYS A 163 23.72 4.79 20.09
CA LYS A 163 24.45 6.06 20.22
C LYS A 163 24.35 6.60 21.65
N ASP A 164 25.35 7.36 22.09
CA ASP A 164 25.27 8.10 23.36
C ASP A 164 24.13 9.11 23.41
N THR A 165 23.74 9.62 22.25
CA THR A 165 22.62 10.55 22.13
C THR A 165 21.25 9.86 22.09
N THR A 166 21.20 8.53 22.15
CA THR A 166 19.94 7.78 22.21
C THR A 166 19.33 7.93 23.59
N THR A 167 18.10 8.44 23.62
CA THR A 167 17.35 8.72 24.85
C THR A 167 15.97 8.08 24.74
N GLN A 168 15.27 7.98 25.87
CA GLN A 168 13.91 7.46 25.89
C GLN A 168 12.99 8.23 24.93
N ALA A 169 13.11 9.56 24.89
CA ALA A 169 12.32 10.39 23.99
C ALA A 169 12.54 10.04 22.50
N LYS A 170 13.77 9.69 22.11
CA LYS A 170 14.05 9.26 20.72
C LYS A 170 13.47 7.89 20.40
N ILE A 171 13.48 6.96 21.37
CA ILE A 171 12.83 5.64 21.23
C ILE A 171 11.32 5.83 21.09
N ASP A 172 10.71 6.65 21.95
CA ASP A 172 9.28 6.95 21.89
C ASP A 172 8.89 7.62 20.56
N ASP A 173 9.75 8.49 20.01
CA ASP A 173 9.53 9.10 18.70
C ASP A 173 9.66 8.10 17.54
N ALA A 174 10.60 7.15 17.62
CA ALA A 174 10.70 6.05 16.66
C ALA A 174 9.47 5.12 16.74
N GLN A 175 8.97 4.81 17.95
CA GLN A 175 7.75 4.04 18.15
C GLN A 175 6.55 4.68 17.44
N LYS A 176 6.39 6.00 17.56
CA LYS A 176 5.32 6.73 16.85
C LYS A 176 5.41 6.57 15.33
N GLN A 177 6.61 6.48 14.76
CA GLN A 177 6.78 6.24 13.32
C GLN A 177 6.42 4.79 12.95
N ILE A 178 6.80 3.81 13.77
CA ILE A 178 6.44 2.39 13.58
C ILE A 178 4.93 2.20 13.67
N ASP A 179 4.25 2.90 14.58
CA ASP A 179 2.80 2.79 14.76
C ASP A 179 2.00 3.26 13.53
N LEU A 180 2.59 4.14 12.71
CA LEU A 180 2.01 4.63 11.47
C LEU A 180 2.23 3.70 10.26
N VAL A 181 3.15 2.73 10.36
CA VAL A 181 3.40 1.73 9.31
C VAL A 181 2.24 0.73 9.27
N LYS A 182 1.67 0.51 8.07
CA LYS A 182 0.54 -0.41 7.88
C LYS A 182 0.96 -1.83 7.53
N THR A 183 2.16 -1.99 6.97
CA THR A 183 2.67 -3.30 6.57
C THR A 183 3.19 -4.08 7.78
N GLU A 184 2.43 -5.08 8.21
CA GLU A 184 2.66 -5.81 9.47
C GLU A 184 4.04 -6.47 9.57
N ASP A 185 4.55 -7.06 8.50
CA ASP A 185 5.87 -7.72 8.52
C ASP A 185 6.99 -6.69 8.75
N VAL A 186 6.94 -5.55 8.06
CA VAL A 186 7.89 -4.43 8.25
C VAL A 186 7.77 -3.85 9.66
N LYS A 187 6.54 -3.66 10.14
CA LYS A 187 6.27 -3.16 11.49
C LYS A 187 6.89 -4.07 12.55
N LYS A 188 6.76 -5.39 12.38
CA LYS A 188 7.31 -6.39 13.31
C LYS A 188 8.84 -6.39 13.32
N GLU A 189 9.49 -6.29 12.16
CA GLU A 189 10.95 -6.20 12.08
C GLU A 189 11.47 -4.93 12.76
N LEU A 190 10.88 -3.78 12.47
CA LEU A 190 11.25 -2.51 13.10
C LEU A 190 11.00 -2.52 14.61
N GLN A 191 9.89 -3.13 15.06
CA GLN A 191 9.59 -3.22 16.49
C GLN A 191 10.64 -4.05 17.22
N LYS A 192 11.10 -5.16 16.63
CA LYS A 192 12.17 -5.99 17.22
C LYS A 192 13.45 -5.18 17.43
N ASP A 193 13.84 -4.38 16.44
CA ASP A 193 15.04 -3.55 16.55
C ASP A 193 14.84 -2.40 17.55
N LEU A 194 13.63 -1.82 17.63
CA LEU A 194 13.30 -0.79 18.62
C LEU A 194 13.31 -1.35 20.06
N ASP A 195 12.72 -2.52 20.28
CA ASP A 195 12.72 -3.21 21.57
C ASP A 195 14.17 -3.52 21.99
N ARG A 196 15.02 -3.90 21.02
CA ARG A 196 16.44 -4.11 21.27
C ARG A 196 17.15 -2.82 21.69
N ALA A 197 16.87 -1.70 21.04
CA ALA A 197 17.40 -0.39 21.44
C ALA A 197 16.95 0.00 22.87
N GLN A 198 15.70 -0.31 23.22
CA GLN A 198 15.15 -0.07 24.55
C GLN A 198 15.87 -0.89 25.62
N GLU A 199 16.07 -2.19 25.40
CA GLU A 199 16.84 -3.05 26.31
C GLU A 199 18.24 -2.51 26.56
N LEU A 200 18.96 -2.12 25.49
CA LEU A 200 20.31 -1.57 25.56
C LEU A 200 20.34 -0.24 26.33
N LEU A 201 19.35 0.63 26.12
CA LEU A 201 19.25 1.89 26.85
C LEU A 201 19.00 1.66 28.35
N ASP A 202 18.13 0.72 28.70
CA ASP A 202 17.80 0.45 30.11
C ASP A 202 18.97 -0.22 30.84
N MET A 203 19.73 -1.09 30.18
CA MET A 203 20.99 -1.62 30.72
C MET A 203 22.02 -0.51 30.95
N LYS A 204 22.18 0.41 29.98
CA LYS A 204 23.08 1.58 30.14
C LYS A 204 22.66 2.45 31.33
N LYS A 205 21.36 2.71 31.50
CA LYS A 205 20.84 3.44 32.66
C LYS A 205 21.14 2.70 33.97
N ALA A 206 20.93 1.38 34.01
CA ALA A 206 21.18 0.58 35.22
C ALA A 206 22.65 0.64 35.66
N VAL A 207 23.60 0.57 34.71
CA VAL A 207 25.04 0.75 34.99
C VAL A 207 25.32 2.16 35.49
N ASN A 208 24.84 3.18 34.76
CA ASN A 208 25.05 4.58 35.12
C ASN A 208 24.52 4.90 36.53
N GLU A 209 23.39 4.32 36.91
CA GLU A 209 22.76 4.53 38.22
C GLU A 209 23.57 3.99 39.41
N LEU A 210 24.61 3.18 39.18
CA LEU A 210 25.55 2.80 40.23
C LEU A 210 26.42 4.00 40.67
N PHE A 211 26.65 4.94 39.77
CA PHE A 211 27.55 6.07 39.98
C PHE A 211 26.86 7.32 40.53
N ALA A 212 27.64 8.17 41.20
CA ALA A 212 27.14 9.47 41.62
C ALA A 212 26.72 10.31 40.39
N ASN A 213 25.59 11.01 40.50
CA ASN A 213 24.96 11.77 39.41
C ASN A 213 24.55 10.94 38.18
N ASN A 214 24.46 9.61 38.30
CA ASN A 214 24.15 8.70 37.19
C ASN A 214 25.17 8.82 36.04
N ASP A 215 26.45 8.97 36.38
CA ASP A 215 27.53 9.21 35.41
C ASP A 215 28.68 8.21 35.65
N PRO A 216 28.95 7.28 34.72
CA PRO A 216 30.00 6.26 34.88
C PRO A 216 31.42 6.85 34.92
N THR A 217 31.60 8.10 34.48
CA THR A 217 32.88 8.81 34.59
C THR A 217 33.15 9.34 36.00
N SER A 218 32.16 9.27 36.91
CA SER A 218 32.32 9.69 38.30
C SER A 218 33.36 8.83 39.03
N ASP A 219 34.15 9.45 39.91
CA ASP A 219 35.07 8.74 40.82
C ASP A 219 34.38 8.25 42.10
N LYS A 220 33.03 8.26 42.12
CA LYS A 220 32.23 7.83 43.27
C LYS A 220 31.03 7.03 42.81
N ILE A 221 30.73 5.98 43.55
CA ILE A 221 29.43 5.28 43.51
C ILE A 221 28.46 5.89 44.52
N LYS A 222 27.15 5.69 44.32
CA LYS A 222 26.14 6.14 45.28
C LYS A 222 26.33 5.44 46.64
N ASP A 223 25.91 6.11 47.71
CA ASP A 223 26.04 5.55 49.06
C ASP A 223 25.22 4.26 49.26
N THR A 224 24.10 4.15 48.55
CA THR A 224 23.19 2.99 48.56
C THR A 224 23.69 1.80 47.77
N VAL A 225 24.74 1.93 46.96
CA VAL A 225 25.30 0.82 46.18
C VAL A 225 26.12 -0.08 47.11
N ASP A 226 25.74 -1.35 47.09
CA ASP A 226 26.39 -2.48 47.75
C ASP A 226 26.66 -3.60 46.73
N GLN A 227 27.21 -4.73 47.19
CA GLN A 227 27.55 -5.84 46.29
C GLN A 227 26.31 -6.42 45.59
N VAL A 228 25.17 -6.43 46.27
CA VAL A 228 23.92 -6.96 45.71
C VAL A 228 23.45 -6.09 44.54
N ALA A 229 23.65 -4.77 44.60
CA ALA A 229 23.37 -3.88 43.47
C ALA A 229 24.30 -4.14 42.28
N ILE A 230 25.60 -4.37 42.52
CA ILE A 230 26.57 -4.71 41.47
C ILE A 230 26.20 -6.04 40.80
N ASP A 231 25.95 -7.08 41.60
CA ASP A 231 25.63 -8.42 41.10
C ASP A 231 24.36 -8.42 40.22
N LYS A 232 23.34 -7.63 40.59
CA LYS A 232 22.13 -7.47 39.76
C LYS A 232 22.40 -6.85 38.40
N VAL A 233 23.28 -5.84 38.33
CA VAL A 233 23.67 -5.22 37.05
C VAL A 233 24.55 -6.17 36.24
N GLN A 234 25.42 -6.93 36.91
CA GLN A 234 26.20 -7.99 36.27
C GLN A 234 25.30 -9.04 35.59
N ASP A 235 24.24 -9.47 36.28
CA ASP A 235 23.27 -10.42 35.73
C ASP A 235 22.60 -9.87 34.46
N LEU A 236 22.27 -8.57 34.43
CA LEU A 236 21.73 -7.92 33.24
C LEU A 236 22.77 -7.88 32.11
N ILE A 237 24.02 -7.52 32.37
CA ILE A 237 25.07 -7.49 31.34
C ILE A 237 25.35 -8.90 30.80
N ASN A 238 25.26 -9.93 31.64
CA ASN A 238 25.52 -11.31 31.24
C ASN A 238 24.53 -11.84 30.19
N ILE A 239 23.31 -11.30 30.11
CA ILE A 239 22.33 -11.70 29.09
C ILE A 239 22.68 -11.14 27.71
N LEU A 240 23.55 -10.14 27.62
CA LEU A 240 23.96 -9.55 26.35
C LEU A 240 24.82 -10.53 25.54
N PRO A 241 24.61 -10.59 24.21
CA PRO A 241 25.59 -11.18 23.30
C PRO A 241 26.95 -10.49 23.44
N ASP A 242 28.02 -11.24 23.18
CA ASP A 242 29.36 -10.68 23.20
C ASP A 242 29.52 -9.65 22.06
N GLY A 243 30.05 -8.47 22.41
CA GLY A 243 30.18 -7.35 21.49
C GLY A 243 30.64 -6.07 22.21
N ASP A 244 30.74 -4.99 21.45
CA ASP A 244 31.29 -3.72 21.93
C ASP A 244 30.45 -3.12 23.07
N MET A 245 29.12 -3.18 22.97
CA MET A 245 28.25 -2.65 24.03
C MET A 245 28.42 -3.43 25.33
N LYS A 246 28.43 -4.77 25.29
CA LYS A 246 28.66 -5.59 26.48
C LYS A 246 30.02 -5.30 27.10
N THR A 247 31.04 -5.16 26.26
CA THR A 247 32.41 -4.83 26.69
C THR A 247 32.47 -3.46 27.38
N ALA A 248 31.80 -2.45 26.81
CA ALA A 248 31.74 -1.11 27.39
C ALA A 248 31.01 -1.11 28.74
N LEU A 249 29.82 -1.74 28.80
CA LEU A 249 29.04 -1.83 30.05
C LEU A 249 29.79 -2.63 31.13
N GLN A 250 30.49 -3.70 30.75
CA GLN A 250 31.31 -4.48 31.67
C GLN A 250 32.47 -3.66 32.22
N SER A 251 33.15 -2.88 31.37
CA SER A 251 34.22 -1.98 31.80
C SER A 251 33.73 -0.96 32.84
N ASP A 252 32.54 -0.39 32.62
CA ASP A 252 31.94 0.54 33.59
C ASP A 252 31.52 -0.17 34.87
N LEU A 253 30.98 -1.40 34.78
CA LEU A 253 30.61 -2.18 35.96
C LEU A 253 31.84 -2.58 36.80
N ASP A 254 32.93 -2.99 36.17
CA ASP A 254 34.20 -3.33 36.84
C ASP A 254 34.75 -2.11 37.59
N ARG A 255 34.67 -0.91 36.99
CA ARG A 255 35.00 0.35 37.67
C ARG A 255 34.11 0.60 38.88
N ALA A 256 32.80 0.34 38.78
CA ALA A 256 31.89 0.47 39.93
C ALA A 256 32.27 -0.51 41.06
N GLN A 257 32.66 -1.74 40.73
CA GLN A 257 33.14 -2.74 41.70
C GLN A 257 34.42 -2.27 42.41
N GLU A 258 35.41 -1.75 41.67
CA GLU A 258 36.63 -1.22 42.26
C GLU A 258 36.34 -0.08 43.25
N LEU A 259 35.42 0.83 42.90
CA LEU A 259 35.01 1.92 43.77
C LEU A 259 34.27 1.42 45.04
N LEU A 260 33.50 0.33 44.92
CA LEU A 260 32.86 -0.31 46.08
C LEU A 260 33.90 -0.92 47.03
N ASP A 261 34.91 -1.60 46.50
CA ASP A 261 36.00 -2.19 47.28
C ASP A 261 36.81 -1.11 48.01
N GLN A 262 37.10 0.00 47.33
CA GLN A 262 37.76 1.16 47.95
C GLN A 262 36.92 1.79 49.07
N LYS A 263 35.60 1.93 48.84
CA LYS A 263 34.65 2.48 49.84
C LYS A 263 34.58 1.58 51.07
N THR A 264 34.50 0.26 50.91
CA THR A 264 34.43 -0.70 52.02
C THR A 264 35.74 -0.74 52.81
N ALA A 265 36.90 -0.75 52.13
CA ALA A 265 38.21 -0.68 52.77
C ALA A 265 38.38 0.61 53.60
N THR A 266 38.01 1.75 53.04
CA THR A 266 38.06 3.06 53.73
C THR A 266 37.18 3.08 54.98
N GLN A 267 35.97 2.50 54.90
CA GLN A 267 35.08 2.39 56.06
C GLN A 267 35.65 1.48 57.15
N ALA A 268 36.25 0.34 56.77
CA ALA A 268 36.89 -0.57 57.71
C ALA A 268 38.04 0.12 58.46
N GLU A 269 38.89 0.89 57.77
CA GLU A 269 39.96 1.69 58.40
C GLU A 269 39.42 2.76 59.36
N LYS A 270 38.38 3.51 58.96
CA LYS A 270 37.72 4.48 59.85
C LYS A 270 37.18 3.82 61.12
N ARG A 271 36.57 2.64 61.01
CA ARG A 271 36.06 1.87 62.17
C ARG A 271 37.21 1.42 63.09
N LYS A 272 38.32 0.94 62.55
CA LYS A 272 39.52 0.57 63.34
C LYS A 272 40.08 1.78 64.10
N ASN A 273 40.22 2.92 63.44
CA ASN A 273 40.76 4.14 64.05
C ASN A 273 39.85 4.71 65.14
N LYS A 274 38.53 4.72 64.94
CA LYS A 274 37.56 5.10 65.97
C LYS A 274 37.64 4.18 67.20
N THR A 275 37.78 2.88 66.98
CA THR A 275 37.92 1.88 68.06
C THR A 275 39.22 2.08 68.86
N ARG A 276 40.31 2.50 68.21
CA ARG A 276 41.57 2.83 68.89
C ARG A 276 41.45 4.08 69.75
N GLN A 277 40.75 5.12 69.28
CA GLN A 277 40.56 6.37 70.02
C GLN A 277 39.67 6.22 71.26
N LEU A 278 38.72 5.27 71.26
CA LEU A 278 37.84 5.00 72.41
C LEU A 278 38.50 4.14 73.50
N LYS A 279 39.69 3.57 73.24
CA LYS A 279 40.44 2.71 74.17
C LYS A 279 41.61 3.42 74.86
N LEU A 280 41.80 4.72 74.57
CA LEU A 280 42.76 5.64 75.19
C LEU A 280 41.99 6.60 76.10
#